data_AF-A0A7C7SKP6-F1
#
_entry.id   AF-A0A7C7SKP6-F1
#
_cell.length_a   1.000
_cell.length_b   1.000
_cell.length_c   1.000
_cell.angle_alpha   90.00
_cell.angle_beta   90.00
_cell.angle_gamma   90.00
#
_symmetry.space_group_name_H-M   'P 1'
#
loop_
_entity.id
_entity.type
_entity.pdbx_description
1 polymer ?
#
loop_
_entity_poly.entity_id
_entity_poly.type
_entity_poly.pdbx_seq_one_letter_code
_entity_poly.pdbx_strand_id
1 'polypeptide(L)' 'MKVGVNLINFGPSASPDSLRRWARLTEALGYHLLMTSDHVTVTAAV' A
#
# COMPACT_ATOMS: atom_id res chain seq x y z
N MET A 1 -20.31 1.61 -10.75
CA MET A 1 -18.93 2.09 -10.96
C MET A 1 -18.10 1.73 -9.74
N LYS A 2 -16.87 1.20 -9.90
CA LYS A 2 -15.96 0.91 -8.77
C LYS A 2 -14.94 2.04 -8.65
N VAL A 3 -14.62 2.43 -7.41
CA VAL A 3 -13.63 3.47 -7.06
C VAL A 3 -12.67 2.88 -6.04
N GLY A 4 -11.36 3.13 -6.22
CA GLY A 4 -10.31 2.60 -5.36
C GLY A 4 -9.22 3.61 -5.05
N VAL A 5 -8.32 3.20 -4.15
CA VAL A 5 -7.16 3.98 -3.69
C VAL A 5 -5.87 3.34 -4.19
N ASN A 6 -4.98 4.15 -4.76
CA ASN A 6 -3.62 3.72 -5.07
C ASN A 6 -2.68 4.09 -3.92
N LEU A 7 -2.14 3.09 -3.22
CA LEU A 7 -1.33 3.26 -2.01
C LEU A 7 0.11 3.64 -2.34
N ILE A 8 0.63 4.65 -1.66
CA ILE A 8 2.07 4.92 -1.63
C ILE A 8 2.70 3.96 -0.63
N ASN A 9 3.41 2.94 -1.12
CA ASN A 9 3.99 1.86 -0.33
C ASN A 9 5.53 1.87 -0.31
N PHE A 10 6.15 3.04 -0.41
CA PHE A 10 7.60 3.23 -0.37
C PHE A 10 8.00 4.43 0.49
N GLY A 11 9.29 4.48 0.89
CA GLY A 11 9.86 5.55 1.71
C GLY A 11 9.77 5.30 3.23
N PRO A 12 10.30 6.22 4.07
CA PRO A 12 10.45 6.01 5.52
C PRO A 12 9.13 5.76 6.27
N SER A 13 8.02 6.25 5.74
CA SER A 13 6.69 6.14 6.34
C SER A 13 5.91 4.90 5.92
N ALA A 14 6.42 4.10 4.98
CA ALA A 14 5.79 2.88 4.47
C ALA A 14 6.04 1.68 5.40
N SER A 15 5.80 1.84 6.69
CA SER A 15 5.90 0.74 7.65
C SER A 15 4.70 -0.21 7.56
N PRO A 16 4.83 -1.49 7.98
CA PRO A 16 3.71 -2.43 8.00
C PRO A 16 2.47 -1.90 8.72
N ASP A 17 2.63 -1.20 9.85
CA ASP A 17 1.51 -0.60 10.59
C ASP A 17 0.86 0.57 9.85
N SER A 18 1.64 1.35 9.10
CA SER A 18 1.12 2.41 8.22
C SER A 18 0.26 1.80 7.09
N LEU A 19 0.76 0.77 6.41
CA LEU A 19 0.05 0.08 5.33
C LEU A 19 -1.24 -0.58 5.84
N ARG A 20 -1.20 -1.21 7.03
CA ARG A 20 -2.39 -1.79 7.67
C ARG A 20 -3.44 -0.72 8.00
N ARG A 21 -3.02 0.45 8.47
CA ARG A 21 -3.94 1.56 8.75
C ARG A 21 -4.61 2.06 7.47
N TRP A 22 -3.88 2.15 6.36
CA TRP A 22 -4.46 2.47 5.06
C TRP A 22 -5.49 1.43 4.60
N ALA A 23 -5.17 0.14 4.73
CA ALA A 23 -6.13 -0.93 4.41
C ALA A 23 -7.45 -0.79 5.18
N ARG A 24 -7.37 -0.60 6.51
CA ARG A 24 -8.55 -0.40 7.36
C ARG A 24 -9.30 0.88 7.04
N LEU A 25 -8.59 1.98 6.77
CA LEU A 25 -9.20 3.26 6.43
C LEU A 25 -9.96 3.17 5.10
N THR A 26 -9.33 2.61 4.06
CA THR A 26 -9.92 2.45 2.74
C THR A 26 -11.16 1.56 2.79
N GLU A 27 -11.13 0.47 3.57
CA GLU A 27 -12.29 -0.39 3.83
C GLU A 27 -13.41 0.36 4.57
N ALA A 28 -13.09 1.06 5.67
CA ALA A 28 -14.06 1.80 6.46
C ALA A 28 -14.75 2.95 5.69
N LEU A 29 -14.03 3.55 4.73
CA LEU A 29 -14.57 4.59 3.85
C LEU A 29 -15.42 4.02 2.69
N GLY A 30 -15.53 2.70 2.54
CA GLY A 30 -16.36 2.05 1.53
C GLY A 30 -15.76 2.05 0.12
N TYR A 31 -14.44 2.23 -0.01
CA TYR A 31 -13.78 2.04 -1.30
C TYR A 31 -13.81 0.57 -1.71
N HIS A 32 -13.84 0.34 -3.01
CA HIS A 32 -14.02 -1.00 -3.58
C HIS A 32 -12.71 -1.80 -3.65
N LEU A 33 -11.58 -1.11 -3.60
CA LEU A 33 -10.24 -1.68 -3.78
C LEU A 33 -9.15 -0.75 -3.25
N LEU A 34 -8.08 -1.37 -2.73
CA LEU A 34 -6.80 -0.76 -2.42
C LEU A 34 -5.73 -1.44 -3.28
N MET A 35 -4.92 -0.64 -3.99
CA MET A 35 -3.89 -1.12 -4.91
C MET A 35 -2.51 -0.77 -4.37
N THR A 36 -1.54 -1.67 -4.53
CA THR A 36 -0.15 -1.48 -4.12
C THR A 36 0.78 -2.13 -5.14
N SER A 37 1.95 -1.55 -5.35
CA SER A 37 3.00 -2.15 -6.18
C SER A 37 3.82 -3.18 -5.37
N ASP A 38 4.34 -4.21 -6.02
CA ASP A 38 5.31 -5.12 -5.42
C ASP A 38 6.73 -4.63 -5.79
N HIS A 39 7.47 -4.12 -4.80
CA HIS A 39 8.81 -3.58 -5.00
C HIS A 39 9.85 -4.64 -4.68
N VAL A 40 10.66 -5.02 -5.68
CA VAL A 40 11.79 -5.93 -5.52
C VAL A 40 13.08 -5.14 -5.72
N THR A 41 14.02 -5.25 -4.79
CA THR A 41 15.35 -4.64 -4.91
C THR A 41 16.36 -5.61 -5.50
N VAL A 42 17.34 -5.10 -6.25
CA VAL A 42 18.48 -5.91 -6.69
C VAL A 42 19.31 -6.32 -5.47
N THR A 43 19.55 -7.62 -5.32
CA THR A 43 20.47 -8.14 -4.29
C THR A 43 21.89 -7.65 -4.57
N ALA A 44 22.61 -7.17 -3.56
CA ALA A 44 24.01 -6.79 -3.72
C ALA A 44 24.83 -7.99 -4.23
N ALA A 45 25.68 -7.76 -5.24
CA ALA A 45 26.68 -8.74 -5.63
C ALA A 45 27.70 -8.88 -4.50
N VAL A 46 27.99 -10.13 -4.13
CA VAL A 46 29.03 -10.51 -3.17
C VAL A 46 30.43 -10.34 -3.76
#